data_AF-Q3IZC4-F1
#
_entry.id   AF-Q3IZC4-F1
#
_cell.length_a   1.000
_cell.length_b   1.000
_cell.length_c   1.000
_cell.angle_alpha   90.00
_cell.angle_beta   90.00
_cell.angle_gamma   90.00
#
_symmetry.space_group_name_H-M   'P 1'
#
loop_
_entity.id
_entity.type
_entity.pdbx_description
1 polymer ?
#
loop_
_entity_poly.entity_id
_entity_poly.type
_entity_poly.pdbx_seq_one_letter_code
_entity_poly.pdbx_strand_id
1 'polypeptide(L)'
;MRHLLLAGLLALFPALPAVAEGVRVAAPAGYCIVREPGTGPGLVLMGRCAGVTDRPPAVLTATVGVPGSGIDVARRGQDLAAYFQSAAGRKALSASGRADSVQVLEALGRGKAFLIRIRDRSRGAPPESWRAVLTLNGRMVTLTASGTGKAPLGRENGKRLMVSFVDAMEAANR
;
A
#
# COMPACT_ATOMS: atom_id res chain seq x y z
N MET A 1 -21.93 -24.61 -44.54
CA MET A 1 -20.99 -23.49 -44.27
C MET A 1 -20.79 -23.41 -42.76
N ARG A 2 -19.58 -23.71 -42.28
CA ARG A 2 -19.19 -23.70 -40.86
C ARG A 2 -18.78 -22.28 -40.48
N HIS A 3 -19.54 -21.61 -39.62
CA HIS A 3 -19.09 -20.39 -38.95
C HIS A 3 -18.59 -20.76 -37.55
N LEU A 4 -17.27 -20.93 -37.42
CA LEU A 4 -16.59 -20.92 -36.13
C LEU A 4 -16.57 -19.47 -35.63
N LEU A 5 -17.34 -19.20 -34.57
CA LEU A 5 -17.15 -18.02 -33.74
C LEU A 5 -16.07 -18.35 -32.70
N LEU A 6 -14.83 -17.87 -32.95
CA LEU A 6 -13.81 -17.79 -31.91
C LEU A 6 -14.24 -16.71 -30.91
N ALA A 7 -14.81 -17.13 -29.78
CA ALA A 7 -14.91 -16.28 -28.61
C ALA A 7 -13.50 -16.10 -28.03
N GLY A 8 -12.91 -14.93 -28.26
CA GLY A 8 -11.63 -14.54 -27.67
C GLY A 8 -11.75 -14.49 -26.15
N LEU A 9 -11.12 -15.45 -25.48
CA LEU A 9 -10.91 -15.45 -24.04
C LEU A 9 -10.03 -14.23 -23.69
N LEU A 10 -10.63 -13.13 -23.25
CA LEU A 10 -9.90 -12.08 -22.52
C LEU A 10 -9.50 -12.69 -21.17
N ALA A 11 -8.38 -13.38 -21.14
CA ALA A 11 -7.77 -13.83 -19.91
C ALA A 11 -7.46 -12.59 -19.06
N LEU A 12 -8.21 -12.41 -17.96
CA LEU A 12 -7.72 -11.63 -16.83
C LEU A 12 -6.46 -12.35 -16.34
N PHE A 13 -5.30 -11.97 -16.86
CA PHE A 13 -4.05 -12.40 -16.26
C PHE A 13 -4.03 -11.84 -14.84
N PRO A 14 -4.02 -12.69 -13.79
CA PRO A 14 -3.79 -12.19 -12.45
C PRO A 14 -2.42 -11.50 -12.46
N ALA A 15 -2.36 -10.30 -11.89
CA ALA A 15 -1.10 -9.58 -11.76
C ALA A 15 -0.10 -10.49 -11.04
N LEU A 16 0.92 -10.97 -11.76
CA LEU A 16 1.96 -11.80 -11.17
C LEU A 16 2.64 -10.99 -10.05
N PRO A 17 2.86 -11.58 -8.87
CA PRO A 17 3.54 -10.88 -7.80
C PRO A 17 4.94 -10.49 -8.26
N ALA A 18 5.35 -9.25 -7.97
CA ALA A 18 6.73 -8.84 -8.13
C ALA A 18 7.55 -9.36 -6.95
N VAL A 19 8.81 -9.70 -7.14
CA VAL A 19 9.72 -9.95 -6.02
C VAL A 19 10.52 -8.67 -5.80
N ALA A 20 10.34 -8.07 -4.63
CA ALA A 20 11.16 -6.95 -4.19
C ALA A 20 11.91 -7.41 -2.93
N GLU A 21 13.23 -7.48 -3.01
CA GLU A 21 14.08 -7.75 -1.85
C GLU A 21 13.75 -9.08 -1.11
N GLY A 22 13.31 -10.12 -1.83
CA GLY A 22 12.93 -11.42 -1.25
C GLY A 22 11.53 -11.46 -0.61
N VAL A 23 10.74 -10.39 -0.76
CA VAL A 23 9.31 -10.35 -0.43
C VAL A 23 8.50 -10.45 -1.73
N ARG A 24 7.48 -11.31 -1.74
CA ARG A 24 6.51 -11.42 -2.84
C ARG A 24 5.49 -10.30 -2.69
N VAL A 25 5.57 -9.31 -3.56
CA VAL A 25 4.67 -8.15 -3.59
C VAL A 25 3.45 -8.47 -4.45
N ALA A 26 2.28 -8.48 -3.84
CA ALA A 26 1.00 -8.75 -4.50
C ALA A 26 0.07 -7.53 -4.40
N ALA A 27 -0.55 -7.16 -5.52
CA ALA A 27 -1.56 -6.12 -5.55
C ALA A 27 -2.92 -6.63 -5.03
N PRO A 28 -3.74 -5.79 -4.37
CA PRO A 28 -5.10 -6.16 -4.04
C PRO A 28 -5.95 -6.31 -5.30
N ALA A 29 -7.02 -7.11 -5.24
CA ALA A 29 -7.92 -7.33 -6.37
C ALA A 29 -8.41 -6.01 -7.00
N GLY A 30 -8.35 -5.92 -8.34
CA GLY A 30 -8.67 -4.71 -9.10
C GLY A 30 -7.51 -3.72 -9.25
N TYR A 31 -6.35 -4.01 -8.68
CA TYR A 31 -5.12 -3.24 -8.84
C TYR A 31 -4.01 -4.06 -9.47
N CYS A 32 -3.18 -3.40 -10.26
CA CYS A 32 -2.15 -3.99 -11.09
C CYS A 32 -0.81 -3.32 -10.79
N ILE A 33 0.26 -4.11 -10.71
CA ILE A 33 1.63 -3.60 -10.60
C ILE A 33 1.97 -2.83 -11.87
N VAL A 34 2.45 -1.60 -11.71
CA VAL A 34 2.92 -0.75 -12.80
C VAL A 34 4.42 -0.93 -12.94
N ARG A 35 4.89 -1.26 -14.14
CA ARG A 35 6.33 -1.33 -14.44
C ARG A 35 6.80 0.04 -14.92
N GLU A 36 7.28 0.86 -13.99
CA GLU A 36 7.89 2.16 -14.30
C GLU A 36 9.42 2.05 -14.29
N PRO A 37 10.13 2.50 -15.34
CA PRO A 37 11.58 2.66 -15.32
C PRO A 37 12.01 3.58 -14.17
N GLY A 38 13.12 3.25 -13.48
CA GLY A 38 13.69 4.10 -12.43
C GLY A 38 13.11 3.93 -11.02
N THR A 39 12.21 2.96 -10.82
CA THR A 39 11.79 2.57 -9.46
C THR A 39 12.89 1.75 -8.79
N GLY A 40 13.36 2.16 -7.60
CA GLY A 40 14.40 1.44 -6.85
C GLY A 40 13.98 0.01 -6.47
N PRO A 41 14.93 -0.91 -6.20
CA PRO A 41 14.67 -2.36 -6.08
C PRO A 41 13.69 -2.76 -4.94
N GLY A 42 13.53 -1.89 -3.94
CA GLY A 42 12.64 -2.10 -2.80
C GLY A 42 11.27 -1.41 -2.93
N LEU A 43 10.96 -0.73 -4.03
CA LEU A 43 9.70 -0.01 -4.22
C LEU A 43 8.91 -0.62 -5.38
N VAL A 44 7.61 -0.87 -5.16
CA VAL A 44 6.69 -1.33 -6.20
C VAL A 44 5.51 -0.38 -6.26
N LEU A 45 5.22 0.14 -7.45
CA LEU A 45 4.07 1.00 -7.74
C LEU A 45 2.91 0.17 -8.29
N MET A 46 1.68 0.53 -7.91
CA MET A 46 0.48 -0.12 -8.42
C MET A 46 -0.62 0.92 -8.64
N GLY A 47 -1.49 0.64 -9.61
CA GLY A 47 -2.65 1.45 -9.94
C GLY A 47 -3.86 0.56 -10.20
N ARG A 48 -5.05 1.18 -10.31
CA ARG A 48 -6.26 0.45 -10.71
C ARG A 48 -6.03 -0.18 -12.09
N CYS A 49 -6.35 -1.47 -12.24
CA CYS A 49 -6.20 -2.16 -13.52
C CYS A 49 -7.06 -1.50 -14.61
N ALA A 50 -6.62 -1.62 -15.87
CA ALA A 50 -7.40 -1.15 -17.02
C ALA A 50 -8.77 -1.85 -17.07
N GLY A 51 -9.82 -1.09 -17.40
CA GLY A 51 -11.20 -1.61 -17.49
C GLY A 51 -11.91 -1.82 -16.15
N VAL A 52 -11.22 -1.76 -15.00
CA VAL A 52 -11.84 -1.86 -13.68
C VAL A 52 -12.47 -0.51 -13.30
N THR A 53 -13.79 -0.48 -13.10
CA THR A 53 -14.56 0.73 -12.79
C THR A 53 -15.23 0.70 -11.41
N ASP A 54 -15.42 -0.49 -10.83
CA ASP A 54 -16.05 -0.73 -9.53
C ASP A 54 -15.10 -0.48 -8.33
N ARG A 55 -13.83 -0.15 -8.61
CA ARG A 55 -12.82 0.21 -7.60
C ARG A 55 -12.43 1.69 -7.71
N PRO A 56 -12.16 2.37 -6.59
CA PRO A 56 -11.74 3.77 -6.63
C PRO A 56 -10.38 3.91 -7.34
N PRO A 57 -10.16 4.95 -8.16
CA PRO A 57 -8.82 5.29 -8.63
C PRO A 57 -7.92 5.55 -7.43
N ALA A 58 -6.80 4.83 -7.34
CA ALA A 58 -5.83 5.00 -6.27
C ALA A 58 -4.41 4.70 -6.77
N VAL A 59 -3.43 5.34 -6.13
CA VAL A 59 -2.01 5.06 -6.27
C VAL A 59 -1.58 4.27 -5.03
N LEU A 60 -1.01 3.09 -5.26
CA LEU A 60 -0.54 2.21 -4.20
C LEU A 60 0.96 2.01 -4.33
N THR A 61 1.64 1.92 -3.20
CA THR A 61 3.03 1.52 -3.16
C THR A 61 3.27 0.45 -2.11
N ALA A 62 4.22 -0.43 -2.39
CA ALA A 62 4.84 -1.30 -1.40
C ALA A 62 6.34 -0.98 -1.34
N THR A 63 6.84 -0.70 -0.15
CA THR A 63 8.26 -0.51 0.12
C THR A 63 8.76 -1.60 1.05
N VAL A 64 9.83 -2.27 0.68
CA VAL A 64 10.44 -3.37 1.43
C VAL A 64 11.75 -2.90 2.05
N GLY A 65 11.85 -3.04 3.38
CA GLY A 65 13.05 -2.71 4.14
C GLY A 65 14.17 -3.73 3.97
N VAL A 66 15.34 -3.41 4.52
CA VAL A 66 16.54 -4.26 4.54
C VAL A 66 16.32 -5.55 5.35
N PRO A 67 17.13 -6.62 5.17
CA PRO A 67 17.03 -7.84 5.98
C PRO A 67 17.09 -7.52 7.47
N GLY A 68 16.28 -8.22 8.28
CA GLY A 68 16.27 -8.05 9.74
C GLY A 68 15.62 -6.77 10.26
N SER A 69 15.07 -5.92 9.36
CA SER A 69 14.34 -4.71 9.77
C SER A 69 12.95 -4.98 10.35
N GLY A 70 12.45 -6.22 10.28
CA GLY A 70 11.15 -6.59 10.78
C GLY A 70 10.97 -6.34 12.28
N ILE A 71 9.76 -5.98 12.67
CA ILE A 71 9.34 -5.82 14.07
C ILE A 71 8.09 -6.67 14.37
N ASP A 72 7.85 -7.02 15.63
CA ASP A 72 6.60 -7.63 16.04
C ASP A 72 5.48 -6.57 16.12
N VAL A 73 4.89 -6.27 14.98
CA VAL A 73 3.85 -5.24 14.85
C VAL A 73 2.63 -5.55 15.73
N ALA A 74 2.24 -6.82 15.82
CA ALA A 74 1.04 -7.25 16.56
C ALA A 74 1.17 -6.97 18.06
N ARG A 75 2.35 -7.25 18.65
CA ARG A 75 2.60 -6.99 20.07
C ARG A 75 2.86 -5.52 20.41
N ARG A 76 3.16 -4.68 19.40
CA ARG A 76 3.60 -3.29 19.60
C ARG A 76 2.58 -2.24 19.17
N GLY A 77 1.31 -2.60 18.97
CA GLY A 77 0.29 -1.68 18.47
C GLY A 77 0.15 -0.37 19.27
N GLN A 78 0.16 -0.45 20.61
CA GLN A 78 0.07 0.75 21.46
C GLN A 78 1.32 1.63 21.35
N ASP A 79 2.51 1.03 21.42
CA ASP A 79 3.78 1.74 21.23
C ASP A 79 3.85 2.42 19.86
N LEU A 80 3.40 1.74 18.81
CA LEU A 80 3.35 2.28 17.45
C LEU A 80 2.39 3.47 17.35
N ALA A 81 1.20 3.35 17.96
CA ALA A 81 0.25 4.45 18.02
C ALA A 81 0.84 5.68 18.72
N ALA A 82 1.48 5.49 19.88
CA ALA A 82 2.16 6.56 20.60
C ALA A 82 3.33 7.16 19.80
N TYR A 83 4.14 6.31 19.16
CA TYR A 83 5.27 6.75 18.34
C TYR A 83 4.81 7.62 17.18
N PHE A 84 3.82 7.21 16.39
CA PHE A 84 3.34 7.99 15.25
C PHE A 84 2.63 9.29 15.66
N GLN A 85 2.12 9.36 16.89
CA GLN A 85 1.62 10.61 17.47
C GLN A 85 2.74 11.54 17.95
N SER A 86 3.97 11.07 18.15
CA SER A 86 5.11 11.91 18.54
C SER A 86 5.64 12.77 17.39
N ALA A 87 6.46 13.79 17.71
CA ALA A 87 7.14 14.57 16.69
C ALA A 87 8.06 13.72 15.80
N ALA A 88 8.78 12.75 16.37
CA ALA A 88 9.66 11.86 15.63
C ALA A 88 8.88 10.97 14.64
N GLY A 89 7.77 10.37 15.08
CA GLY A 89 6.94 9.54 14.22
C GLY A 89 6.25 10.34 13.12
N ARG A 90 5.73 11.54 13.41
CA ARG A 90 5.18 12.43 12.37
C ARG A 90 6.23 12.88 11.38
N LYS A 91 7.46 13.15 11.83
CA LYS A 91 8.61 13.43 10.95
C LYS A 91 8.91 12.25 10.03
N ALA A 92 8.88 11.02 10.55
CA ALA A 92 9.07 9.81 9.74
C ALA A 92 7.93 9.58 8.73
N LEU A 93 6.72 10.06 9.01
CA LEU A 93 5.59 9.98 8.08
C LEU A 93 5.63 11.07 6.99
N SER A 94 6.29 12.20 7.26
CA SER A 94 6.28 13.39 6.40
C SER A 94 7.08 13.20 5.12
N ALA A 95 6.46 13.53 3.98
CA ALA A 95 7.17 13.62 2.72
C ALA A 95 8.23 14.75 2.72
N SER A 96 8.05 15.80 3.54
CA SER A 96 9.04 16.88 3.69
C SER A 96 9.99 16.70 4.86
N GLY A 97 9.88 15.62 5.63
CA GLY A 97 10.66 15.41 6.85
C GLY A 97 10.34 16.41 7.98
N ARG A 98 9.17 17.05 7.95
CA ARG A 98 8.72 17.98 8.99
C ARG A 98 7.50 17.43 9.73
N ALA A 99 7.55 17.42 11.05
CA ALA A 99 6.52 16.81 11.89
C ALA A 99 5.20 17.59 11.92
N ASP A 100 5.25 18.90 11.67
CA ASP A 100 4.13 19.84 11.66
C ASP A 100 3.35 19.81 10.33
N SER A 101 3.95 19.29 9.25
CA SER A 101 3.25 19.11 7.98
C SER A 101 2.31 17.90 7.97
N VAL A 102 2.46 16.99 8.94
CA VAL A 102 1.67 15.76 9.05
C VAL A 102 0.71 15.82 10.23
N GLN A 103 -0.51 15.36 9.98
CA GLN A 103 -1.49 15.05 11.01
C GLN A 103 -1.83 13.56 10.93
N VAL A 104 -1.69 12.84 12.04
CA VAL A 104 -2.22 11.47 12.16
C VAL A 104 -3.71 11.57 12.47
N LEU A 105 -4.53 11.06 11.55
CA LEU A 105 -5.98 11.07 11.67
C LEU A 105 -6.50 9.80 12.35
N GLU A 106 -5.86 8.66 12.06
CA GLU A 106 -6.18 7.35 12.65
C GLU A 106 -4.91 6.52 12.76
N ALA A 107 -4.81 5.70 13.82
CA ALA A 107 -3.72 4.76 14.04
C ALA A 107 -4.27 3.54 14.78
N LEU A 108 -4.23 2.36 14.18
CA LEU A 108 -4.85 1.15 14.74
C LEU A 108 -4.13 -0.13 14.32
N GLY A 109 -4.10 -1.11 15.23
CA GLY A 109 -3.64 -2.46 14.92
C GLY A 109 -4.70 -3.27 14.15
N ARG A 110 -4.23 -4.17 13.28
CA ARG A 110 -5.04 -5.17 12.58
C ARG A 110 -4.20 -6.44 12.35
N GLY A 111 -4.44 -7.47 13.15
CA GLY A 111 -3.67 -8.72 13.04
C GLY A 111 -2.17 -8.45 13.13
N LYS A 112 -1.41 -8.77 12.08
CA LYS A 112 0.05 -8.54 12.00
C LYS A 112 0.43 -7.21 11.33
N ALA A 113 -0.53 -6.33 11.07
CA ALA A 113 -0.32 -5.03 10.47
C ALA A 113 -0.76 -3.89 11.39
N PHE A 114 -0.16 -2.71 11.20
CA PHE A 114 -0.54 -1.47 11.86
C PHE A 114 -0.92 -0.43 10.80
N LEU A 115 -2.17 0.02 10.82
CA LEU A 115 -2.73 0.93 9.82
C LEU A 115 -2.74 2.36 10.35
N ILE A 116 -2.41 3.30 9.48
CA ILE A 116 -2.31 4.72 9.79
C ILE A 116 -3.01 5.51 8.69
N ARG A 117 -3.96 6.37 9.06
CA ARG A 117 -4.47 7.40 8.15
C ARG A 117 -3.80 8.71 8.48
N ILE A 118 -3.22 9.36 7.48
CA ILE A 118 -2.53 10.64 7.66
C ILE A 118 -3.05 11.69 6.69
N ARG A 119 -2.90 12.94 7.09
CA ARG A 119 -2.92 14.11 6.21
C ARG A 119 -1.53 14.71 6.15
N ASP A 120 -1.00 14.94 4.95
CA ASP A 120 0.32 15.56 4.74
C ASP A 120 0.17 16.80 3.86
N ARG A 121 0.57 17.96 4.39
CA ARG A 121 0.52 19.26 3.69
C ARG A 121 1.82 19.58 2.94
N SER A 122 2.75 18.64 2.89
CA SER A 122 3.99 18.78 2.13
C SER A 122 3.71 18.93 0.64
N ARG A 123 4.50 19.77 -0.04
CA ARG A 123 4.39 19.93 -1.50
C ARG A 123 4.66 18.60 -2.20
N GLY A 124 3.78 18.20 -3.11
CA GLY A 124 3.91 16.95 -3.87
C GLY A 124 3.45 15.69 -3.12
N ALA A 125 3.09 15.78 -1.84
CA ALA A 125 2.45 14.67 -1.13
C ALA A 125 0.96 14.56 -1.51
N PRO A 126 0.39 13.34 -1.54
CA PRO A 126 -1.06 13.20 -1.55
C PRO A 126 -1.62 13.84 -0.26
N PRO A 127 -2.66 14.69 -0.35
CA PRO A 127 -3.19 15.40 0.83
C PRO A 127 -3.59 14.45 1.95
N GLU A 128 -4.14 13.29 1.61
CA GLU A 128 -4.41 12.21 2.56
C GLU A 128 -3.98 10.86 1.99
N SER A 129 -3.50 9.98 2.88
CA SER A 129 -3.15 8.60 2.54
C SER A 129 -3.40 7.65 3.70
N TRP A 130 -3.66 6.41 3.36
CA TRP A 130 -3.53 5.28 4.27
C TRP A 130 -2.15 4.67 4.13
N ARG A 131 -1.56 4.27 5.24
CA ARG A 131 -0.35 3.46 5.29
C ARG A 131 -0.57 2.22 6.15
N ALA A 132 0.11 1.13 5.84
CA ALA A 132 0.25 0.00 6.72
C ALA A 132 1.71 -0.35 6.93
N VAL A 133 2.07 -0.73 8.15
CA VAL A 133 3.36 -1.33 8.48
C VAL A 133 3.11 -2.77 8.89
N LEU A 134 3.85 -3.71 8.31
CA LEU A 134 3.79 -5.14 8.63
C LEU A 134 5.18 -5.76 8.46
N THR A 135 5.38 -6.96 8.99
CA THR A 135 6.62 -7.72 8.80
C THR A 135 6.37 -8.94 7.94
N LEU A 136 7.09 -9.06 6.83
CA LEU A 136 7.06 -10.21 5.92
C LEU A 136 8.49 -10.69 5.71
N ASN A 137 8.74 -12.00 5.86
CA ASN A 137 10.05 -12.62 5.71
C ASN A 137 11.18 -11.91 6.49
N GLY A 138 10.90 -11.49 7.74
CA GLY A 138 11.85 -10.79 8.60
C GLY A 138 12.18 -9.34 8.20
N ARG A 139 11.45 -8.78 7.23
CA ARG A 139 11.63 -7.40 6.75
C ARG A 139 10.41 -6.55 7.06
N MET A 140 10.65 -5.29 7.42
CA MET A 140 9.58 -4.32 7.54
C MET A 140 9.08 -3.96 6.13
N VAL A 141 7.77 -4.05 5.94
CA VAL A 141 7.09 -3.66 4.71
C VAL A 141 6.19 -2.47 5.05
N THR A 142 6.27 -1.43 4.22
CA THR A 142 5.36 -0.29 4.28
C THR A 142 4.48 -0.28 3.04
N LEU A 143 3.18 -0.34 3.23
CA LEU A 143 2.18 -0.20 2.17
C LEU A 143 1.60 1.20 2.23
N THR A 144 1.38 1.84 1.09
CA THR A 144 0.65 3.12 1.01
C THR A 144 -0.49 3.00 0.02
N ALA A 145 -1.62 3.63 0.32
CA ALA A 145 -2.73 3.84 -0.60
C ALA A 145 -3.19 5.29 -0.52
N SER A 146 -3.28 5.97 -1.65
CA SER A 146 -3.74 7.34 -1.75
C SER A 146 -4.68 7.52 -2.94
N GLY A 147 -5.53 8.55 -2.88
CA GLY A 147 -6.33 8.95 -4.04
C GLY A 147 -5.46 9.55 -5.15
N THR A 148 -6.08 9.80 -6.29
CA THR A 148 -5.43 10.58 -7.36
C THR A 148 -5.78 12.06 -7.18
N GLY A 149 -5.03 12.96 -7.82
CA GLY A 149 -5.33 14.41 -7.77
C GLY A 149 -6.75 14.77 -8.21
N LYS A 150 -7.37 13.95 -9.07
CA LYS A 150 -8.76 14.13 -9.55
C LYS A 150 -9.81 13.40 -8.70
N ALA A 151 -9.40 12.40 -7.92
CA ALA A 151 -10.29 11.54 -7.16
C ALA A 151 -9.66 11.18 -5.80
N PRO A 152 -9.99 11.93 -4.74
CA PRO A 152 -9.55 11.63 -3.39
C PRO A 152 -10.03 10.25 -2.93
N LEU A 153 -9.21 9.57 -2.13
CA LEU A 153 -9.57 8.29 -1.53
C LEU A 153 -10.25 8.54 -0.18
N GLY A 154 -11.58 8.47 -0.16
CA GLY A 154 -12.37 8.65 1.07
C GLY A 154 -12.01 7.63 2.16
N ARG A 155 -12.27 7.99 3.43
CA ARG A 155 -11.89 7.20 4.62
C ARG A 155 -12.20 5.71 4.51
N GLU A 156 -13.47 5.35 4.31
CA GLU A 156 -13.91 3.94 4.29
C GLU A 156 -13.33 3.17 3.11
N ASN A 157 -13.30 3.79 1.93
CA ASN A 157 -12.71 3.16 0.74
C ASN A 157 -11.21 2.95 0.91
N GLY A 158 -10.51 3.92 1.51
CA GLY A 158 -9.08 3.79 1.80
C GLY A 158 -8.78 2.71 2.84
N LYS A 159 -9.58 2.65 3.92
CA LYS A 159 -9.45 1.58 4.93
C LYS A 159 -9.67 0.21 4.31
N ARG A 160 -10.75 0.04 3.54
CA ARG A 160 -11.09 -1.22 2.86
C ARG A 160 -10.01 -1.65 1.89
N LEU A 161 -9.49 -0.70 1.09
CA LEU A 161 -8.41 -0.94 0.15
C LEU A 161 -7.13 -1.36 0.88
N MET A 162 -6.74 -0.66 1.94
CA MET A 162 -5.55 -0.98 2.72
C MET A 162 -5.65 -2.35 3.38
N VAL A 163 -6.83 -2.69 3.90
CA VAL A 163 -7.14 -4.02 4.44
C VAL A 163 -6.93 -5.10 3.37
N SER A 164 -7.55 -4.95 2.19
CA SER A 164 -7.36 -5.91 1.09
C SER A 164 -5.91 -5.99 0.61
N PHE A 165 -5.17 -4.88 0.68
CA PHE A 165 -3.76 -4.87 0.29
C PHE A 165 -2.89 -5.64 1.28
N VAL A 166 -3.09 -5.44 2.59
CA VAL A 166 -2.44 -6.24 3.63
C VAL A 166 -2.75 -7.72 3.44
N ASP A 167 -4.01 -8.08 3.20
CA ASP A 167 -4.42 -9.48 3.02
C ASP A 167 -3.76 -10.14 1.80
N ALA A 168 -3.67 -9.41 0.68
CA ALA A 168 -3.00 -9.89 -0.53
C ALA A 168 -1.49 -10.12 -0.29
N MET A 169 -0.84 -9.19 0.40
CA MET A 169 0.58 -9.28 0.75
C MET A 169 0.86 -10.45 1.70
N GLU A 170 0.04 -10.64 2.73
CA GLU A 170 0.17 -11.78 3.64
C GLU A 170 -0.07 -13.09 2.91
N ALA A 171 -1.11 -13.20 2.08
CA ALA A 171 -1.40 -14.41 1.33
C ALA A 171 -0.25 -14.81 0.38
N ALA A 172 0.41 -13.84 -0.24
CA ALA A 172 1.53 -14.09 -1.15
C ALA A 172 2.82 -14.55 -0.47
N ASN A 173 2.94 -14.43 0.86
CA ASN A 173 4.15 -14.75 1.63
C ASN A 173 3.89 -15.76 2.77
N ARG A 174 2.84 -16.58 2.63
CA ARG A 174 2.62 -17.77 3.47
C ARG A 174 3.30 -18.99 2.89
#